data_AF-A0A9D9XNK4-F1
#
_entry.id   AF-A0A9D9XNK4-F1
#
_cell.length_a   1.000
_cell.length_b   1.000
_cell.length_c   1.000
_cell.angle_alpha   90.00
_cell.angle_beta   90.00
_cell.angle_gamma   90.00
#
_symmetry.space_group_name_H-M   'P 1'
#
loop_
_entity.id
_entity.type
_entity.pdbx_description
1 polymer ?
#
loop_
_entity_poly.entity_id
_entity_poly.type
_entity_poly.pdbx_seq_one_letter_code
_entity_poly.pdbx_strand_id
1 'polypeptide(L)' 'MKRQEENKKDSIVEESKTPYMRTFSSQEEAERFNMIENLEKTDMEKFRLFCRMMRIGKMLSTAKIVK' A
#
# COMPACT_ATOMS: atom_id res chain seq x y z
N MET A 1 28.47 -21.30 21.61
CA MET A 1 27.58 -21.23 20.43
C MET A 1 26.14 -21.36 20.87
N LYS A 2 25.42 -20.28 21.17
CA LYS A 2 23.95 -20.25 21.38
C LYS A 2 23.44 -18.81 21.27
N ARG A 3 23.17 -18.33 20.04
CA ARG A 3 22.43 -17.08 19.77
C ARG A 3 21.75 -17.16 18.41
N GLN A 4 20.92 -18.19 18.20
CA GLN A 4 20.09 -18.32 16.99
C GLN A 4 18.58 -18.36 17.32
N GLU A 5 18.17 -18.03 18.54
CA GLU A 5 16.76 -18.15 18.96
C GLU A 5 15.94 -16.85 18.84
N GLU A 6 16.51 -15.72 18.40
CA GLU A 6 15.78 -14.43 18.42
C GLU A 6 15.19 -13.99 17.06
N ASN A 7 15.37 -14.75 15.98
CA ASN A 7 14.79 -14.43 14.66
C ASN A 7 13.38 -15.00 14.45
N LYS A 8 12.60 -15.13 15.53
CA LYS A 8 11.15 -15.36 15.48
C LYS A 8 10.39 -14.08 15.88
N LYS A 9 10.83 -12.91 15.42
CA LYS A 9 9.95 -11.75 15.37
C LYS A 9 9.09 -11.87 14.14
N ASP A 10 8.09 -12.75 14.26
CA ASP A 10 6.73 -12.49 13.85
C ASP A 10 6.61 -11.39 12.80
N SER A 11 6.79 -11.77 11.52
CA SER A 11 6.18 -11.02 10.44
C SER A 11 4.67 -11.23 10.56
N ILE A 12 4.05 -10.58 11.55
CA ILE A 12 2.63 -10.31 11.55
C ILE A 12 2.44 -9.30 10.43
N VAL A 13 2.35 -9.84 9.21
CA VAL A 13 1.60 -9.18 8.16
C VAL A 13 0.19 -9.19 8.72
N GLU A 14 -0.23 -8.07 9.31
CA GLU A 14 -1.65 -7.82 9.50
C GLU A 14 -2.29 -8.00 8.12
N GLU A 15 -2.92 -9.15 7.90
CA GLU A 15 -3.81 -9.36 6.78
C GLU A 15 -4.92 -8.33 6.92
N SER A 16 -4.74 -7.23 6.19
CA SER A 16 -5.65 -6.11 6.18
C SER A 16 -7.06 -6.62 5.87
N LYS A 17 -7.94 -6.50 6.87
CA LYS A 17 -9.40 -6.40 6.84
C LYS A 17 -10.05 -6.90 5.53
N THR A 18 -10.64 -8.09 5.65
CA THR A 18 -11.63 -8.73 4.76
C THR A 18 -11.11 -9.24 3.40
N PRO A 19 -11.34 -10.53 3.06
CA PRO A 19 -10.85 -11.15 1.82
C PRO A 19 -11.61 -10.71 0.55
N TYR A 20 -12.49 -9.71 0.64
CA TYR A 20 -13.35 -9.27 -0.45
C TYR A 20 -13.08 -7.81 -0.79
N MET A 21 -13.00 -7.52 -2.09
CA MET A 21 -12.89 -6.15 -2.58
C MET A 21 -14.13 -5.35 -2.14
N ARG A 22 -13.92 -4.30 -1.35
CA ARG A 22 -15.01 -3.47 -0.85
C ARG A 22 -15.66 -2.73 -2.02
N THR A 23 -16.97 -2.89 -2.18
CA THR A 23 -17.75 -2.13 -3.16
C THR A 23 -18.38 -0.92 -2.49
N PHE A 24 -18.56 0.16 -3.25
CA PHE A 24 -19.17 1.40 -2.79
C PHE A 24 -20.48 1.64 -3.53
N SER A 25 -21.46 2.21 -2.84
CA SER A 25 -22.78 2.52 -3.42
C SER A 25 -22.78 3.84 -4.19
N SER A 26 -21.85 4.75 -3.87
CA SER A 26 -21.69 6.04 -4.53
C SER A 26 -20.21 6.43 -4.64
N GLN A 27 -19.93 7.38 -5.54
CA GLN A 27 -18.59 7.95 -5.69
C GLN A 27 -18.17 8.71 -4.43
N GLU A 28 -19.07 9.48 -3.84
CA GLU A 28 -18.83 10.24 -2.61
C GLU A 28 -18.41 9.32 -1.44
N GLU A 29 -19.03 8.14 -1.35
CA GLU A 29 -18.68 7.13 -0.34
C GLU A 29 -17.26 6.59 -0.55
N ALA A 30 -16.89 6.31 -1.80
CA ALA A 30 -15.55 5.84 -2.15
C ALA A 30 -14.48 6.91 -1.85
N GLU A 31 -14.77 8.17 -2.18
CA GLU A 31 -13.86 9.30 -1.92
C GLU A 31 -13.67 9.51 -0.41
N ARG A 32 -14.75 9.48 0.37
CA ARG A 32 -14.69 9.59 1.82
C ARG A 32 -13.89 8.45 2.44
N PHE A 33 -14.10 7.22 2.00
CA PHE A 33 -13.33 6.06 2.48
C PHE A 33 -11.83 6.22 2.18
N ASN A 34 -11.48 6.57 0.94
CA ASN A 34 -10.10 6.78 0.55
C ASN A 34 -9.44 7.93 1.33
N MET A 35 -10.19 8.99 1.63
CA MET A 35 -9.69 10.11 2.42
C MET A 35 -9.31 9.66 3.84
N ILE A 36 -10.20 8.93 4.51
CA ILE A 36 -9.97 8.43 5.88
C ILE A 36 -8.75 7.49 5.90
N GLU A 37 -8.71 6.51 4.99
CA GLU A 37 -7.57 5.59 4.84
C GLU A 37 -6.24 6.34 4.59
N ASN A 38 -6.26 7.44 3.84
CA ASN A 38 -5.05 8.23 3.59
C ASN A 38 -4.62 9.06 4.79
N LEU A 39 -5.56 9.54 5.61
CA LEU A 39 -5.28 10.29 6.84
C LEU A 39 -4.69 9.39 7.93
N GLU A 40 -5.14 8.13 8.01
CA GLU A 40 -4.69 7.15 9.01
C GLU A 40 -3.29 6.59 8.72
N LYS A 41 -2.70 6.89 7.56
CA LYS A 41 -1.37 6.38 7.19
C LYS A 41 -0.25 7.00 8.02
N THR A 42 0.63 6.14 8.49
CA THR A 42 1.91 6.51 9.10
C THR A 42 2.87 7.12 8.07
N ASP A 43 3.88 7.83 8.54
CA ASP A 43 4.89 8.45 7.67
C ASP A 43 5.64 7.42 6.82
N MET A 44 5.87 6.21 7.36
CA MET A 44 6.52 5.13 6.62
C MET A 44 5.65 4.57 5.50
N GLU A 45 4.33 4.50 5.69
CA GLU A 45 3.39 4.07 4.64
C GLU A 45 3.27 5.11 3.53
N LYS A 46 3.23 6.40 3.91
CA LYS A 46 3.29 7.52 2.96
C LYS A 46 4.58 7.48 2.15
N PHE A 47 5.72 7.23 2.79
CA PHE A 47 7.00 7.06 2.12
C PHE A 47 7.00 5.89 1.12
N ARG A 48 6.47 4.73 1.51
CA ARG A 48 6.35 3.57 0.61
C ARG A 48 5.47 3.88 -0.61
N LEU A 49 4.34 4.56 -0.41
CA LEU A 49 3.47 5.01 -1.50
C LEU A 49 4.21 5.95 -2.45
N PHE A 50 4.97 6.91 -1.91
CA PHE A 50 5.78 7.82 -2.70
C PHE A 50 6.82 7.08 -3.56
N CYS A 51 7.58 6.15 -2.96
CA CYS A 51 8.53 5.32 -3.71
C CYS A 51 7.84 4.52 -4.83
N ARG A 52 6.65 3.98 -4.57
CA ARG A 52 5.86 3.25 -5.56
C ARG A 52 5.43 4.16 -6.71
N MET A 53 4.94 5.36 -6.42
CA MET A 53 4.56 6.35 -7.43
C MET A 53 5.76 6.75 -8.31
N MET A 54 6.92 7.01 -7.70
CA MET A 54 8.14 7.31 -8.46
C MET A 54 8.54 6.17 -9.40
N ARG A 55 8.43 4.92 -8.92
CA ARG A 55 8.74 3.74 -9.75
C ARG A 55 7.78 3.61 -10.93
N ILE A 56 6.48 3.76 -10.70
CA ILE A 56 5.46 3.72 -11.75
C ILE A 56 5.72 4.84 -12.77
N GLY A 57 6.00 6.06 -12.31
CA GLY A 57 6.34 7.19 -13.18
C GLY A 57 7.51 6.88 -14.12
N LYS A 58 8.59 6.29 -13.59
CA LYS A 58 9.75 5.85 -14.40
C LYS A 58 9.40 4.75 -15.42
N MET A 59 8.50 3.84 -15.05
CA MET A 59 8.04 2.77 -15.95
C MET A 59 7.16 3.33 -17.07
N LEU A 60 6.24 4.24 -16.75
CA LEU A 60 5.38 4.88 -17.75
C LEU A 60 6.17 5.81 -18.68
N SER A 61 7.18 6.51 -18.18
CA SER A 61 8.03 7.37 -19.02
C SER A 61 8.88 6.58 -20.03
N THR A 62 9.19 5.32 -19.72
CA THR A 62 9.97 4.44 -20.59
C THR A 62 9.09 3.60 -21.52
N ALA A 63 7.78 3.54 -21.28
CA ALA A 63 6.84 2.90 -22.17
C ALA A 63 6.72 3.74 -23.46
N LYS A 64 7.39 3.29 -24.53
CA LYS A 64 7.16 3.82 -25.87
C LYS A 64 5.73 3.44 -26.28
N ILE A 65 4.80 4.39 -26.21
CA ILE A 65 3.46 4.23 -26.78
C ILE A 65 3.63 4.29 -28.30
N VAL A 66 3.79 3.13 -28.92
CA VAL A 66 3.76 3.00 -30.38
C VAL A 66 2.29 3.10 -30.80
N LYS A 67 1.97 4.11 -31.60
CA LYS A 67 0.64 4.30 -32.20
C LYS A 67 0.34 3.24 -33.25
#